data_AF-Q4BZW7-F1
#
_entry.id   AF-Q4BZW7-F1
#
_cell.length_a   1.000
_cell.length_b   1.000
_cell.length_c   1.000
_cell.angle_alpha   90.00
_cell.angle_beta   90.00
_cell.angle_gamma   90.00
#
_symmetry.space_group_name_H-M   'P 1'
#
loop_
_entity.id
_entity.type
_entity.pdbx_description
1 polymer ?
#
loop_
_entity_poly.entity_id
_entity_poly.type
_entity_poly.pdbx_seq_one_letter_code
_entity_poly.pdbx_strand_id
1 'polypeptide(L)'
;MINRLKRHWEEWFTFLTYPEVKPDNNDAERALRPIVIHRKVSGGARSDWGAELVTQMFSFLETMRLQGQNAIVQLCELFSLAGRSPPGLEM
;
A
#
# COMPACT_ATOMS: atom_id res chain seq x y z
N MET A 1 -8.65 20.68 -15.13
CA MET A 1 -7.25 20.34 -15.51
C MET A 1 -6.27 21.45 -15.14
N ILE A 2 -6.39 22.64 -15.73
CA ILE A 2 -5.43 23.77 -15.59
C ILE A 2 -5.23 24.20 -14.13
N ASN A 3 -6.29 24.30 -13.33
CA ASN A 3 -6.18 24.71 -11.92
C ASN A 3 -5.36 23.75 -11.06
N ARG A 4 -5.37 22.44 -11.38
CA ARG A 4 -4.59 21.43 -10.64
C ARG A 4 -3.10 21.50 -11.02
N LEU A 5 -2.82 21.72 -12.31
CA LEU A 5 -1.45 21.96 -12.79
C LEU A 5 -0.85 23.22 -12.16
N LYS A 6 -1.60 24.32 -12.11
CA LYS A 6 -1.16 25.55 -11.44
C LYS A 6 -0.89 25.35 -9.95
N ARG A 7 -1.77 24.61 -9.26
CA ARG A 7 -1.66 24.36 -7.82
C ARG A 7 -0.42 23.55 -7.44
N HIS A 8 -0.05 22.57 -8.26
CA HIS A 8 1.06 21.66 -7.97
C HIS A 8 2.29 21.91 -8.85
N TRP A 9 2.36 23.07 -9.53
CA TRP A 9 3.37 23.34 -10.55
C TRP A 9 4.81 23.10 -10.07
N GLU A 10 5.12 23.49 -8.83
CA GLU A 10 6.44 23.32 -8.24
C GLU A 10 6.79 21.85 -7.99
N GLU A 11 5.80 21.03 -7.60
CA GLU A 11 5.99 19.61 -7.30
C GLU A 11 6.31 18.78 -8.56
N TRP A 12 5.81 19.20 -9.72
CA TRP A 12 6.00 18.48 -10.99
C TRP A 12 7.47 18.42 -11.44
N PHE A 13 8.27 19.41 -11.02
CA PHE A 13 9.68 19.53 -11.41
C PHE A 13 10.64 19.17 -10.27
N THR A 14 10.15 18.54 -9.20
CA THR A 14 10.97 18.14 -8.03
C THR A 14 12.20 17.33 -8.45
N PHE A 15 12.08 16.48 -9.48
CA PHE A 15 13.19 15.68 -10.01
C PHE A 15 14.36 16.50 -10.60
N LEU A 16 14.14 17.77 -10.95
CA LEU A 16 15.22 18.66 -11.39
C LEU A 16 16.13 19.08 -10.22
N THR A 17 15.58 19.16 -9.01
CA THR A 17 16.30 19.55 -7.80
C THR A 17 16.82 18.32 -7.04
N TYR A 18 16.08 17.21 -7.10
CA TYR A 18 16.35 15.96 -6.38
C TYR A 18 16.51 14.80 -7.38
N PRO A 19 17.74 14.51 -7.85
CA PRO A 19 17.99 13.48 -8.88
C PRO A 19 17.54 12.07 -8.51
N GLU A 20 17.37 11.78 -7.22
CA GLU A 20 16.85 10.53 -6.70
C GLU A 20 15.34 10.34 -6.92
N VAL A 21 14.61 11.43 -7.17
CA VAL A 21 13.18 11.41 -7.46
C VAL A 21 12.97 11.18 -8.95
N LYS A 22 12.18 10.17 -9.30
CA LYS A 22 11.84 9.89 -10.70
C LYS A 22 10.88 10.97 -11.25
N PRO A 23 10.97 11.29 -12.56
CA PRO A 23 10.05 12.23 -13.20
C PRO A 23 8.64 11.66 -13.43
N ASP A 24 8.41 10.40 -13.08
CA ASP A 24 7.14 9.70 -13.28
C ASP A 24 6.55 9.17 -11.96
N ASN A 25 5.25 8.88 -11.99
CA ASN A 25 4.48 8.37 -10.86
C ASN A 25 4.27 6.85 -10.92
N ASN A 26 5.04 6.12 -11.74
CA ASN A 26 4.77 4.72 -12.04
C ASN A 26 4.84 3.83 -10.80
N ASP A 27 5.76 4.14 -9.89
CA ASP A 27 5.94 3.35 -8.65
C ASP A 27 4.69 3.46 -7.76
N ALA A 28 4.14 4.67 -7.57
CA ALA A 28 2.92 4.86 -6.79
C ALA A 28 1.69 4.24 -7.48
N GLU A 29 1.56 4.40 -8.81
CA GLU A 29 0.48 3.79 -9.57
C GLU A 29 0.54 2.26 -9.52
N ARG A 30 1.74 1.68 -9.59
CA ARG A 30 1.95 0.24 -9.47
C ARG A 30 1.61 -0.25 -8.07
N ALA A 31 1.98 0.48 -7.02
CA ALA A 31 1.64 0.16 -5.63
C ALA A 31 0.11 0.22 -5.37
N LEU A 32 -0.61 1.16 -6.00
CA LEU A 32 -2.07 1.30 -5.84
C LEU A 32 -2.89 0.34 -6.70
N ARG A 33 -2.33 -0.19 -7.78
CA ARG A 33 -3.05 -1.06 -8.73
C ARG A 33 -3.71 -2.28 -8.08
N PRO A 34 -3.04 -3.04 -7.17
CA PRO A 34 -3.65 -4.20 -6.54
C PRO A 34 -4.94 -3.90 -5.77
N ILE A 35 -4.95 -2.83 -4.95
CA ILE A 35 -6.14 -2.46 -4.16
C ILE A 35 -7.29 -1.96 -5.05
N VAL A 36 -6.99 -1.24 -6.15
CA VAL A 36 -8.00 -0.79 -7.12
C VAL A 36 -8.62 -1.97 -7.85
N ILE A 37 -7.81 -2.93 -8.30
CA ILE A 37 -8.31 -4.17 -8.93
C ILE A 37 -9.14 -4.97 -7.93
N HIS A 38 -8.66 -5.15 -6.71
CA HIS A 38 -9.38 -5.85 -5.66
C HIS A 38 -10.75 -5.22 -5.41
N ARG A 39 -10.82 -3.89 -5.25
CA ARG A 39 -12.09 -3.16 -5.08
C ARG A 39 -13.02 -3.36 -6.27
N LYS A 40 -12.49 -3.35 -7.50
CA LYS A 40 -13.29 -3.55 -8.72
C LYS A 40 -13.89 -4.96 -8.78
N VAL A 41 -13.09 -5.99 -8.49
CA VAL A 41 -13.51 -7.40 -8.60
C VAL A 41 -14.42 -7.83 -7.45
N SER A 42 -14.13 -7.37 -6.22
CA SER A 42 -14.92 -7.71 -5.03
C SER A 42 -16.21 -6.89 -4.87
N GLY A 43 -16.37 -5.80 -5.63
CA GLY A 43 -17.43 -4.81 -5.41
C GLY A 43 -17.16 -3.85 -4.24
N GLY A 44 -15.98 -3.95 -3.61
CA GLY A 44 -15.57 -3.11 -2.48
C GLY A 44 -16.18 -3.53 -1.15
N ALA A 45 -15.73 -2.88 -0.07
CA ALA A 45 -16.25 -3.12 1.27
C ALA A 45 -17.67 -2.54 1.43
N ARG A 46 -18.49 -3.23 2.24
CA ARG A 46 -19.88 -2.83 2.55
C ARG A 46 -20.01 -2.13 3.91
N SER A 47 -18.89 -1.92 4.61
CA SER A 47 -18.79 -1.22 5.88
C SER A 47 -17.47 -0.46 5.96
N ASP A 48 -17.43 0.60 6.76
CA ASP A 48 -16.21 1.39 6.98
C ASP A 48 -15.10 0.54 7.60
N TRP A 49 -15.46 -0.30 8.58
CA TRP A 49 -14.53 -1.26 9.19
C TRP A 49 -13.90 -2.20 8.16
N GLY A 50 -14.70 -2.73 7.22
CA GLY A 50 -14.18 -3.59 6.15
C GLY A 50 -13.28 -2.83 5.17
N ALA A 51 -13.60 -1.55 4.90
CA ALA A 51 -12.78 -0.71 4.04
C ALA A 51 -11.42 -0.41 4.69
N GLU A 52 -11.41 -0.14 5.99
CA GLU A 52 -10.20 0.08 6.77
C GLU A 52 -9.34 -1.19 6.84
N LEU A 53 -9.94 -2.34 7.12
CA LEU A 53 -9.24 -3.63 7.13
C LEU A 53 -8.54 -3.93 5.79
N VAL A 54 -9.26 -3.76 4.67
CA VAL A 54 -8.68 -3.96 3.33
C VAL A 54 -7.52 -3.00 3.08
N THR A 55 -7.67 -1.73 3.50
CA THR A 55 -6.62 -0.72 3.36
C THR A 55 -5.37 -1.09 4.17
N GLN A 56 -5.54 -1.51 5.43
CA GLN A 56 -4.45 -1.96 6.29
C GLN A 56 -3.73 -3.19 5.70
N MET A 57 -4.49 -4.17 5.20
CA MET A 57 -3.94 -5.39 4.61
C MET A 57 -3.09 -5.09 3.37
N PHE A 58 -3.59 -4.31 2.41
CA PHE A 58 -2.81 -3.95 1.21
C PHE A 58 -1.60 -3.08 1.53
N SER A 59 -1.72 -2.16 2.50
CA SER A 59 -0.59 -1.35 2.99
C SER A 59 0.51 -2.22 3.61
N PHE A 60 0.13 -3.18 4.45
CA PHE A 60 1.04 -4.15 5.04
C PHE A 60 1.76 -4.97 3.96
N LEU A 61 1.01 -5.57 3.03
CA LEU A 61 1.59 -6.38 1.95
C LEU A 61 2.58 -5.58 1.09
N GLU A 62 2.24 -4.34 0.75
CA GLU A 62 3.13 -3.47 -0.04
C GLU A 62 4.39 -3.08 0.74
N THR A 63 4.26 -2.81 2.05
CA THR A 63 5.41 -2.54 2.91
C THR A 63 6.36 -3.73 2.96
N MET A 64 5.84 -4.94 3.16
CA MET A 64 6.65 -6.17 3.18
C MET A 64 7.34 -6.40 1.84
N ARG A 65 6.63 -6.16 0.73
CA ARG A 65 7.19 -6.25 -0.63
C ARG A 65 8.34 -5.25 -0.83
N LEU A 66 8.17 -4.00 -0.41
CA LEU A 66 9.21 -2.95 -0.53
C LEU A 66 10.43 -3.25 0.34
N GLN A 67 10.24 -3.86 1.50
CA GLN A 67 11.31 -4.27 2.42
C GLN A 67 11.96 -5.62 2.03
N GLY A 68 11.42 -6.34 1.04
CA GLY A 68 11.90 -7.67 0.66
C GLY A 68 11.64 -8.74 1.74
N GLN A 69 10.66 -8.53 2.60
CA GLN A 69 10.31 -9.43 3.70
C GLN A 69 9.18 -10.39 3.32
N ASN A 70 9.15 -11.56 3.95
CA ASN A 70 8.05 -12.50 3.79
C ASN A 70 6.84 -12.03 4.61
N ALA A 71 5.77 -11.61 3.93
CA ALA A 71 4.60 -11.06 4.59
C ALA A 71 3.89 -12.03 5.55
N ILE A 72 3.95 -13.35 5.30
CA ILE A 72 3.32 -14.34 6.18
C ILE A 72 4.11 -14.46 7.48
N VAL A 73 5.43 -14.55 7.40
CA VAL A 73 6.31 -14.59 8.58
C VAL A 73 6.08 -13.35 9.46
N GLN A 74 6.11 -12.16 8.87
CA GLN A 74 5.90 -10.91 9.60
C GLN A 74 4.49 -10.82 10.21
N LEU A 75 3.47 -11.34 9.52
CA LEU A 75 2.11 -11.36 10.05
C LEU A 75 1.99 -12.33 11.24
N CYS A 76 2.62 -13.50 11.17
CA CYS A 76 2.69 -14.45 12.27
C CYS A 76 3.41 -13.84 13.49
N GLU A 77 4.55 -13.18 13.27
CA GLU A 77 5.27 -12.46 14.32
C GLU A 77 4.39 -11.40 14.98
N LEU A 78 3.72 -10.55 14.20
CA LEU A 78 2.80 -9.53 14.72
C LEU A 78 1.69 -10.14 15.58
N PHE A 79 1.13 -11.27 15.17
CA PHE A 79 0.11 -11.99 15.91
C PHE A 79 0.64 -12.60 17.23
N SER A 80 1.84 -13.19 17.19
CA SER A 80 2.53 -13.68 18.39
C SER A 80 2.80 -12.55 19.39
N LEU A 81 3.26 -11.38 18.94
CA LEU A 81 3.48 -10.20 19.80
C LEU A 81 2.17 -9.66 20.38
N ALA A 82 1.07 -9.71 19.62
CA ALA A 82 -0.25 -9.26 20.05
C ALA A 82 -0.93 -10.24 21.03
N GLY A 83 -0.28 -11.36 21.39
CA GLY A 83 -0.84 -12.39 22.27
C GLY A 83 -1.96 -13.22 21.63
N ARG A 84 -2.06 -13.21 20.30
CA ARG A 84 -3.03 -14.03 19.55
C ARG A 84 -2.25 -14.92 18.58
N SER A 85 -1.86 -16.12 19.00
CA SER A 85 -1.19 -17.04 18.07
C SER A 85 -2.13 -17.39 16.91
N PRO A 86 -1.66 -17.42 15.64
CA PRO A 86 -2.47 -17.91 14.53
C PRO A 86 -2.88 -19.37 14.79
N PRO A 87 -4.17 -19.73 14.69
CA PRO A 87 -4.57 -21.12 14.85
C PRO A 87 -3.98 -21.97 13.72
N GLY A 88 -3.05 -22.88 14.05
CA GLY A 88 -2.63 -23.98 13.17
C GLY A 88 -1.27 -23.85 12.46
N LEU A 89 -0.38 -22.94 12.87
CA LEU A 89 1.02 -22.91 12.39
C LEU A 89 1.99 -23.22 13.54
N GLU A 90 1.96 -24.45 14.01
CA GLU A 90 3.07 -25.04 14.76
C GLU A 90 4.08 -25.57 13.72
N MET A 91 5.26 -24.95 13.66
CA MET A 91 6.46 -25.55 13.04
C MET A 91 7.30 -26.19 14.13
#